data_AF-A0A8H7ZPT0-F1
#
_entry.id   AF-A0A8H7ZPT0-F1
#
_cell.length_a   1.000
_cell.length_b   1.000
_cell.length_c   1.000
_cell.angle_alpha   90.00
_cell.angle_beta   90.00
_cell.angle_gamma   90.00
#
_symmetry.space_group_name_H-M   'P 1'
#
loop_
_entity.id
_entity.type
_entity.pdbx_description
1 polymer ?
#
loop_
_entity_poly.entity_id
_entity_poly.type
_entity_poly.pdbx_seq_one_letter_code
_entity_poly.pdbx_strand_id
1 'polypeptide(L)'
;MRLVFPNSQRINRGGYVLKEVVDACRSNDVTDLIILHEHRGQPDGMIVSHFPHGPTAFFSLHNVVLRHDIKNQGTVSEAYPHLIFNNFSSKLGARVRAGGNRFI
;
A
#
# COMPACT_ATOMS: atom_id res chain seq x y z
N MET A 1 -1.55 -1.39 7.64
CA MET A 1 -2.03 -1.08 6.28
C MET A 1 -3.40 -1.66 5.93
N ARG A 2 -3.83 -2.83 6.44
CA ARG A 2 -5.19 -3.36 6.17
C ARG A 2 -6.32 -2.36 6.45
N LEU A 3 -6.20 -1.60 7.55
CA LEU A 3 -7.19 -0.60 7.95
C LEU A 3 -7.15 0.69 7.12
N VAL A 4 -6.17 0.83 6.21
CA VAL A 4 -5.99 2.02 5.36
C VAL A 4 -6.58 1.81 3.97
N PHE A 5 -6.40 0.60 3.41
CA PHE A 5 -6.91 0.23 2.10
C PHE A 5 -8.17 -0.64 2.25
N PRO A 6 -9.34 -0.17 1.78
CA PRO A 6 -10.54 -1.01 1.71
C PRO A 6 -10.28 -2.26 0.87
N ASN A 7 -11.04 -3.34 1.13
CA ASN A 7 -10.95 -4.61 0.39
C ASN A 7 -9.55 -5.25 0.36
N SER A 8 -8.65 -4.86 1.27
CA SER A 8 -7.29 -5.41 1.33
C SER A 8 -7.20 -6.61 2.28
N GLN A 9 -6.35 -7.57 1.90
CA GLN A 9 -6.01 -8.72 2.74
C GLN A 9 -4.52 -8.68 3.10
N ARG A 10 -4.22 -8.93 4.37
CA ARG A 10 -2.83 -9.05 4.83
C ARG A 10 -2.38 -10.50 4.69
N ILE A 11 -1.26 -10.69 4.02
CA ILE A 11 -0.57 -11.99 3.92
C ILE A 11 0.78 -11.86 4.62
N ASN A 12 1.14 -12.84 5.44
CA ASN A 12 2.49 -12.93 5.99
C ASN A 12 3.37 -13.66 4.96
N ARG A 13 4.40 -12.97 4.45
CA ARG A 13 5.25 -13.50 3.37
C ARG A 13 5.99 -14.78 3.76
N GLY A 14 6.37 -14.96 5.02
CA GLY A 14 7.08 -16.17 5.48
C GLY A 14 8.25 -16.55 4.55
N GLY A 15 8.32 -17.82 4.16
CA GLY A 15 9.31 -18.35 3.21
C GLY A 15 8.90 -18.24 1.73
N TYR A 16 7.78 -17.59 1.40
CA TYR A 16 7.31 -17.51 0.01
C TYR A 16 8.26 -16.68 -0.85
N VAL A 17 8.57 -17.22 -2.03
CA VAL A 17 9.32 -16.50 -3.05
C VAL A 17 8.40 -15.46 -3.68
N LEU A 18 8.91 -14.28 -4.00
CA LEU A 18 8.10 -13.17 -4.54
C LEU A 18 7.28 -13.60 -5.76
N LYS A 19 7.86 -14.45 -6.62
CA LYS A 19 7.20 -14.99 -7.80
C LYS A 19 5.93 -15.78 -7.46
N GLU A 20 5.98 -16.62 -6.43
CA GLU A 20 4.82 -17.41 -5.99
C GLU A 20 3.69 -16.52 -5.47
N VAL A 21 4.05 -15.47 -4.72
CA VAL A 21 3.07 -14.47 -4.25
C VAL A 21 2.43 -13.75 -5.43
N VAL A 22 3.22 -13.34 -6.42
CA VAL A 22 2.72 -12.67 -7.63
C VAL A 22 1.80 -13.60 -8.44
N ASP A 23 2.18 -14.86 -8.63
CA ASP A 23 1.40 -15.84 -9.38
C ASP A 23 0.08 -16.18 -8.66
N ALA A 24 0.11 -16.26 -7.31
CA ALA A 24 -1.08 -16.41 -6.49
C ALA A 24 -2.01 -15.19 -6.58
N CYS A 25 -1.48 -13.97 -6.48
CA CYS A 25 -2.26 -12.74 -6.65
C CYS A 25 -2.96 -12.69 -8.02
N ARG A 26 -2.24 -13.05 -9.10
CA ARG A 26 -2.79 -13.11 -10.45
C ARG A 26 -3.89 -14.16 -10.59
N SER A 27 -3.73 -15.33 -9.96
CA SER A 27 -4.71 -16.41 -10.02
C SER A 27 -5.98 -16.13 -9.21
N ASN A 28 -5.94 -15.14 -8.31
CA ASN A 28 -7.08 -14.72 -7.47
C ASN A 28 -7.62 -13.34 -7.87
N ASP A 29 -7.33 -12.87 -9.09
CA ASP A 29 -7.80 -11.58 -9.61
C ASP A 29 -7.53 -10.37 -8.69
N VAL A 30 -6.40 -10.42 -7.96
CA VAL A 30 -5.95 -9.31 -7.12
C VAL A 30 -5.48 -8.17 -8.02
N THR A 31 -6.00 -6.96 -7.79
CA THR A 31 -5.64 -5.78 -8.58
C THR A 31 -4.28 -5.21 -8.21
N ASP A 32 -3.92 -5.26 -6.93
CA ASP A 32 -2.75 -4.56 -6.40
C ASP A 32 -2.01 -5.38 -5.34
N LEU A 33 -0.69 -5.44 -5.48
CA LEU A 33 0.22 -6.00 -4.49
C LEU A 33 0.98 -4.88 -3.78
N ILE A 34 0.85 -4.85 -2.45
CA ILE A 34 1.58 -3.92 -1.60
C ILE A 34 2.60 -4.69 -0.77
N ILE A 35 3.87 -4.33 -0.91
CA ILE A 35 4.98 -4.91 -0.14
C ILE A 35 5.55 -3.81 0.76
N LEU A 36 5.68 -4.13 2.04
CA LEU A 36 6.32 -3.26 3.03
C LEU A 36 7.70 -3.80 3.36
N HIS A 37 8.68 -2.92 3.33
CA HIS A 37 10.02 -3.14 3.83
C HIS A 37 10.18 -2.46 5.19
N GLU A 38 10.98 -3.09 6.05
CA GLU A 38 11.32 -2.55 7.36
C GLU A 38 12.80 -2.80 7.67
N HIS A 39 13.35 -1.90 8.47
CA HIS A 39 14.66 -2.04 9.09
C HIS A 39 14.51 -1.93 10.61
N ARG A 40 14.87 -3.00 11.33
CA ARG A 40 14.82 -3.07 12.81
C ARG A 40 13.45 -2.71 13.40
N GLY A 41 12.37 -3.18 12.79
CA GLY A 41 10.99 -2.93 13.24
C GLY A 41 10.42 -1.57 12.80
N GLN A 42 11.20 -0.75 12.09
CA GLN A 42 10.75 0.52 11.54
C GLN A 42 10.53 0.40 10.02
N PRO A 43 9.33 0.68 9.49
CA PRO A 43 9.10 0.68 8.05
C PRO A 43 9.91 1.76 7.34
N ASP A 44 10.61 1.37 6.27
CA ASP A 44 11.49 2.26 5.49
C ASP A 44 11.16 2.27 3.98
N GLY A 45 10.33 1.33 3.51
CA GLY A 45 9.96 1.24 2.10
C GLY A 45 8.58 0.64 1.88
N MET A 46 7.93 1.08 0.80
CA MET A 46 6.67 0.53 0.32
C MET A 46 6.71 0.40 -1.20
N ILE A 47 6.30 -0.76 -1.70
CA ILE A 47 6.16 -1.03 -3.13
C ILE A 47 4.69 -1.28 -3.41
N VAL A 48 4.15 -0.62 -4.43
CA VAL A 48 2.78 -0.85 -4.92
C VAL A 48 2.86 -1.27 -6.38
N SER A 49 2.39 -2.47 -6.69
CA SER A 49 2.39 -3.03 -8.04
C SER A 49 0.97 -3.32 -8.50
N HIS A 50 0.60 -2.74 -9.64
CA HIS A 50 -0.73 -2.94 -10.23
C HIS A 50 -0.69 -4.10 -11.23
N PHE A 51 -1.61 -5.05 -11.10
CA PHE A 51 -1.76 -6.19 -11.99
C PHE A 51 -2.80 -5.94 -13.09
N PRO A 52 -2.78 -6.75 -14.16
CA PRO A 52 -1.77 -7.78 -14.49
C PRO A 52 -0.48 -7.21 -15.10
N HIS A 53 -0.56 -6.02 -15.70
CA HIS A 53 0.54 -5.36 -16.44
C HIS A 53 0.66 -3.86 -16.10
N GLY A 54 0.22 -3.46 -14.92
CA GLY A 54 0.26 -2.08 -14.49
C GLY A 54 1.64 -1.64 -13.96
N PRO A 55 1.78 -0.35 -13.63
CA PRO A 55 3.05 0.17 -13.13
C PRO A 55 3.36 -0.36 -11.73
N THR A 56 4.65 -0.34 -11.39
CA THR A 56 5.12 -0.53 -10.01
C THR A 56 5.74 0.76 -9.52
N ALA A 57 5.30 1.22 -8.36
CA ALA A 57 5.80 2.41 -7.68
C ALA A 57 6.56 2.01 -6.42
N PHE A 58 7.75 2.60 -6.24
CA PHE A 58 8.59 2.42 -5.07
C PHE A 58 8.59 3.72 -4.27
N PHE A 59 8.29 3.62 -2.98
CA PHE A 59 8.25 4.74 -2.06
C PHE A 59 9.21 4.46 -0.91
N SER A 60 10.13 5.40 -0.65
CA SER A 60 10.88 5.41 0.61
C SER A 60 10.02 6.06 1.67
N LEU A 61 9.95 5.44 2.84
CA LEU A 61 9.18 5.92 3.98
C LEU A 61 10.13 6.59 4.98
N HIS A 62 9.78 7.81 5.37
CA HIS A 62 10.55 8.58 6.34
C HIS A 62 9.61 9.12 7.42
N ASN A 63 10.13 9.28 8.63
CA ASN A 63 9.38 9.80 9.79
C ASN A 63 8.09 9.02 10.09
N VAL A 64 8.15 7.69 9.96
CA VAL A 64 6.99 6.83 10.19
C VAL A 64 6.71 6.73 11.69
N VAL A 65 5.49 7.10 12.08
CA VAL A 65 4.96 6.85 13.42
C VAL A 65 3.87 5.80 13.29
N LEU A 66 3.98 4.72 14.05
CA LEU A 66 2.98 3.68 14.00
C LEU A 66 1.75 4.14 14.79
N ARG A 67 0.56 3.68 14.36
CA ARG A 67 -0.54 3.41 15.31
C ARG A 67 0.01 2.42 16.36
N HIS A 68 -0.64 1.93 17.40
CA HIS A 68 0.05 1.42 18.62
C HIS A 68 1.01 2.38 19.36
N ASP A 69 1.84 3.21 18.71
CA ASP A 69 2.71 4.19 19.40
C ASP A 69 2.00 5.50 19.79
N ILE A 70 0.92 5.85 19.08
CA ILE A 70 0.12 7.06 19.36
C ILE A 70 -0.74 6.84 20.62
N LYS A 71 -0.86 7.83 21.51
CA LYS A 71 -1.74 7.75 22.70
C LYS A 71 -3.23 7.95 22.31
N ASN A 72 -4.16 7.39 23.09
CA ASN A 72 -5.62 7.55 22.92
C ASN A 72 -6.17 7.08 21.56
N GLN A 73 -5.83 5.86 21.14
CA GLN A 73 -6.26 5.35 19.85
C GLN A 73 -7.72 4.88 19.88
N GLY A 74 -8.63 5.72 19.40
CA GLY A 74 -10.00 5.32 19.08
C GLY A 74 -10.06 4.29 17.95
N THR A 75 -11.22 3.68 17.73
CA THR A 75 -11.45 2.73 16.62
C THR A 75 -11.35 3.42 15.26
N VAL A 76 -10.74 2.74 14.28
CA VAL A 76 -10.69 3.24 12.90
C VAL A 76 -11.95 2.78 12.18
N SER A 77 -12.65 3.70 11.53
CA SER A 77 -13.79 3.36 10.67
C SER A 77 -13.29 2.58 9.45
N GLU A 78 -13.95 1.46 9.11
CA GLU A 78 -13.70 0.72 7.86
C GLU A 78 -14.56 1.23 6.69
N ALA A 79 -15.25 2.37 6.87
CA ALA A 79 -15.97 3.03 5.79
C ALA A 79 -15.01 3.56 4.72
N TYR A 80 -15.47 3.65 3.47
CA TYR A 80 -14.69 4.18 2.36
C TYR A 80 -14.28 5.64 2.64
N PRO A 81 -12.97 5.94 2.66
CA PRO A 81 -12.49 7.28 2.97
C PRO A 81 -12.63 8.21 1.76
N HIS A 82 -12.78 9.51 2.03
CA HIS A 82 -12.54 10.53 1.03
C HIS A 82 -11.04 10.78 0.89
N LEU A 83 -10.57 10.93 -0.35
CA LEU A 83 -9.16 11.09 -0.67
C LEU A 83 -8.81 12.56 -0.94
N ILE A 84 -7.72 13.04 -0.33
CA ILE A 84 -7.23 14.41 -0.50
C ILE A 84 -5.81 14.34 -1.07
N PHE A 85 -5.60 14.95 -2.24
CA PHE A 85 -4.29 15.06 -2.87
C PHE A 85 -3.89 16.53 -3.01
N ASN A 86 -2.87 16.96 -2.28
CA ASN A 86 -2.43 18.35 -2.24
C ASN A 86 -1.10 18.55 -2.99
N ASN A 87 -1.00 19.58 -3.84
CA ASN A 87 0.22 19.97 -4.58
C ASN A 87 0.81 18.95 -5.58
N PHE A 88 0.00 18.02 -6.11
CA PHE A 88 0.42 17.11 -7.19
C PHE A 88 0.21 17.75 -8.59
N SER A 89 0.81 18.91 -8.85
CA SER A 89 0.59 19.70 -10.07
C SER A 89 1.39 19.23 -11.30
N SER A 90 2.48 18.49 -11.10
CA SER A 90 3.32 17.98 -12.20
C SER A 90 2.65 16.84 -12.96
N LYS A 91 3.12 16.53 -14.18
CA LYS A 91 2.65 15.36 -14.96
C LYS A 91 2.85 14.05 -14.19
N LEU A 92 3.97 13.91 -13.49
CA LEU A 92 4.22 12.75 -12.62
C LEU A 92 3.25 12.74 -11.44
N GLY A 93 2.98 13.90 -10.84
CA GLY A 93 1.99 14.04 -9.77
C GLY A 93 0.59 13.62 -10.23
N ALA A 94 0.18 14.00 -11.44
CA ALA A 94 -1.08 13.53 -12.03
C ALA A 94 -1.13 12.00 -12.17
N ARG A 95 -0.03 11.36 -12.60
CA ARG A 95 0.06 9.90 -12.69
C ARG A 95 -0.06 9.22 -11.32
N VAL A 96 0.59 9.77 -10.30
CA VAL A 96 0.51 9.23 -8.93
C VAL A 96 -0.91 9.40 -8.36
N ARG A 97 -1.59 10.53 -8.62
CA ARG A 97 -3.00 10.71 -8.21
C ARG A 97 -3.95 9.76 -8.91
N ALA A 98 -3.80 9.61 -10.23
CA ALA A 98 -4.64 8.70 -11.02
C ALA A 98 -4.43 7.23 -10.60
N GLY A 99 -3.19 6.85 -10.29
CA GLY A 99 -2.87 5.56 -9.66
C GLY A 99 -3.50 5.46 -8.27
N GLY A 100 -3.37 6.49 -7.44
CA GLY A 100 -3.99 6.62 -6.13
C GLY A 100 -5.46 6.24 -6.16
N ASN A 101 -6.28 6.91 -6.97
CA ASN A 101 -7.70 6.58 -7.13
C ASN A 101 -8.03 5.15 -7.63
N ARG A 102 -7.04 4.39 -8.11
CA ARG A 102 -7.18 2.97 -8.46
C ARG A 102 -6.66 2.03 -7.37
N PHE A 103 -5.75 2.50 -6.51
CA PHE A 103 -5.10 1.71 -5.45
C PHE A 103 -5.92 1.66 -4.14
N ILE A 104 -6.84 2.62 -3.94
CA ILE A 104 -7.67 2.85 -2.73
C ILE A 104 -9.13 2.91 -3.14
#